data_AF-A0A561WIP2-F1
#
_entry.id   AF-A0A561WIP2-F1
#
_cell.length_a   1.000
_cell.length_b   1.000
_cell.length_c   1.000
_cell.angle_alpha   90.00
_cell.angle_beta   90.00
_cell.angle_gamma   90.00
#
_symmetry.space_group_name_H-M   'P 1'
#
loop_
_entity.id
_entity.type
_entity.pdbx_description
1 polymer ?
#
loop_
_entity_poly.entity_id
_entity_poly.type
_entity_poly.pdbx_seq_one_letter_code
_entity_poly.pdbx_strand_id
1 'polypeptide(L)'
;MGRRGHAGGIFRHIEQWLNSRRRHRRYEHIFYGHTNMNARPRPRGSGFHHRFLGQNPPGARVRLDANGNEIILRTDVSGTYRARVDILGPDGNWHQKNGSSTFFPDNWTPQRVAEAIDDAFRNSTPHPEEPGKWIGESNGLEIQGFYNDANPNFWSSAWPTINEAN
;
A
#
# COMPACT_ATOMS: atom_id res chain seq x y z
N MET A 1 -42.74 -2.00 3.54
CA MET A 1 -41.81 -0.86 3.40
C MET A 1 -40.45 -1.29 3.94
N GLY A 2 -39.49 -1.62 3.08
CA GLY A 2 -38.14 -2.04 3.48
C GLY A 2 -37.12 -0.98 3.06
N ARG A 3 -36.53 -0.28 4.03
CA ARG A 3 -35.36 0.59 3.80
C ARG A 3 -34.11 -0.30 3.62
N ARG A 4 -33.71 -0.53 2.37
CA ARG A 4 -32.33 -0.91 1.97
C ARG A 4 -31.68 0.37 1.42
N GLY A 5 -30.48 0.83 1.73
CA GLY A 5 -29.38 0.45 2.59
C GLY A 5 -28.22 1.38 2.18
N HIS A 6 -27.75 2.25 3.06
CA HIS A 6 -26.83 3.38 2.77
C HIS A 6 -25.40 2.98 2.32
N ALA A 7 -25.09 1.69 2.21
CA ALA A 7 -23.73 1.20 1.91
C ALA A 7 -23.24 1.54 0.48
N GLY A 8 -24.13 1.55 -0.52
CA GLY A 8 -23.74 1.77 -1.92
C GLY A 8 -23.17 3.16 -2.23
N GLY A 9 -23.45 4.16 -1.38
CA GLY A 9 -22.92 5.52 -1.56
C GLY A 9 -21.45 5.63 -1.15
N ILE A 10 -21.10 5.11 0.03
CA ILE A 10 -19.76 5.26 0.62
C ILE A 10 -18.70 4.56 -0.23
N PHE A 11 -18.96 3.33 -0.67
CA PHE A 11 -18.04 2.61 -1.55
C PHE A 11 -17.80 3.35 -2.87
N ARG A 12 -18.85 3.92 -3.47
CA ARG A 12 -18.74 4.70 -4.71
C ARG A 12 -17.86 5.94 -4.54
N HIS A 13 -17.98 6.66 -3.43
CA HIS A 13 -17.13 7.82 -3.15
C HIS A 13 -15.66 7.42 -2.95
N ILE A 14 -15.41 6.30 -2.28
CA ILE A 14 -14.05 5.77 -2.06
C ILE A 14 -13.42 5.34 -3.40
N GLU A 15 -14.16 4.63 -4.25
CA GLU A 15 -13.70 4.24 -5.59
C GLU A 15 -13.42 5.46 -6.47
N GLN A 16 -14.30 6.46 -6.46
CA GLN A 16 -14.09 7.71 -7.19
C GLN A 16 -12.83 8.44 -6.72
N TRP A 17 -12.62 8.50 -5.41
CA TRP A 17 -11.42 9.11 -4.84
C TRP A 17 -10.16 8.35 -5.28
N LEU A 18 -10.15 7.01 -5.17
CA LEU A 18 -9.04 6.17 -5.60
C LEU A 18 -8.73 6.36 -7.10
N ASN A 19 -9.75 6.33 -7.95
CA ASN A 19 -9.62 6.52 -9.39
C ASN A 19 -9.04 7.89 -9.75
N SER A 20 -9.47 8.95 -9.05
CA SER A 20 -8.94 10.31 -9.27
C SER A 20 -7.46 10.45 -8.91
N ARG A 21 -6.98 9.63 -7.96
CA ARG A 21 -5.61 9.65 -7.44
C ARG A 21 -4.68 8.68 -8.16
N ARG A 22 -5.20 7.61 -8.76
CA ARG A 22 -4.42 6.57 -9.46
C ARG A 22 -3.51 7.12 -10.56
N ARG A 23 -3.85 8.26 -11.17
CA ARG A 23 -2.99 8.94 -12.16
C ARG A 23 -1.63 9.39 -11.60
N HIS A 24 -1.51 9.54 -10.29
CA HIS A 24 -0.24 9.85 -9.63
C HIS A 24 0.42 8.55 -9.18
N ARG A 25 1.60 8.27 -9.75
CA ARG A 25 2.37 7.03 -9.49
C ARG A 25 2.54 6.69 -8.02
N ARG A 26 2.64 7.69 -7.15
CA ARG A 26 2.76 7.50 -5.70
C ARG A 26 1.53 6.80 -5.10
N TYR A 27 0.31 7.21 -5.48
CA TYR A 27 -0.93 6.58 -5.00
C TYR A 27 -1.20 5.26 -5.72
N GLU A 28 -0.84 5.15 -7.00
CA GLU A 28 -0.82 3.85 -7.70
C GLU A 28 0.04 2.86 -6.93
N HIS A 29 1.25 3.26 -6.52
CA HIS A 29 2.15 2.40 -5.75
C HIS A 29 1.55 1.95 -4.40
N ILE A 30 0.88 2.85 -3.66
CA ILE A 30 0.25 2.47 -2.38
C ILE A 30 -0.93 1.51 -2.59
N PHE A 31 -1.85 1.84 -3.50
CA PHE A 31 -3.16 1.17 -3.55
C PHE A 31 -3.26 0.07 -4.59
N TYR A 32 -2.46 0.11 -5.66
CA TYR A 32 -2.54 -0.86 -6.77
C TYR A 32 -1.21 -1.58 -7.03
N GLY A 33 -0.09 -1.03 -6.54
CA GLY A 33 1.23 -1.48 -6.94
C GLY A 33 1.49 -1.27 -8.42
N HIS A 34 2.67 -1.69 -8.88
CA HIS A 34 3.04 -1.68 -10.29
C HIS A 34 4.08 -2.76 -10.57
N THR A 35 4.26 -3.11 -11.84
CA THR A 35 5.26 -4.09 -12.27
C THR A 35 6.45 -3.40 -12.94
N ASN A 36 7.66 -3.78 -12.56
CA ASN A 36 8.86 -3.48 -13.33
C ASN A 36 9.14 -4.64 -14.29
N MET A 37 8.78 -4.47 -15.56
CA MET A 37 8.97 -5.49 -16.60
C MET A 37 10.43 -5.70 -17.00
N ASN A 38 11.30 -4.74 -16.71
CA ASN A 38 12.73 -4.80 -17.03
C ASN A 38 13.56 -5.34 -15.85
N ALA A 39 12.91 -5.67 -14.73
CA ALA A 39 13.60 -6.25 -13.58
C ALA A 39 14.24 -7.59 -13.95
N ARG A 40 15.45 -7.84 -13.44
CA ARG A 40 16.17 -9.11 -13.61
C ARG A 40 16.14 -9.94 -12.32
N PRO A 41 16.08 -11.28 -12.40
CA PRO A 41 16.11 -12.12 -13.61
C PRO A 41 14.74 -12.25 -14.31
N ARG A 42 13.68 -11.69 -13.73
CA ARG A 42 12.31 -11.73 -14.24
C ARG A 42 11.56 -10.45 -13.84
N PRO A 43 10.46 -10.09 -14.54
CA PRO A 43 9.56 -9.02 -14.12
C PRO A 43 9.12 -9.18 -12.65
N ARG A 44 8.92 -8.05 -11.97
CA ARG A 44 8.62 -8.02 -10.53
C ARG A 44 7.53 -7.04 -10.20
N GLY A 45 6.63 -7.44 -9.30
CA GLY A 45 5.68 -6.56 -8.65
C GLY A 45 6.34 -5.67 -7.59
N SER A 46 5.80 -4.48 -7.38
CA SER A 46 6.24 -3.50 -6.39
C SER A 46 5.03 -2.77 -5.80
N GLY A 47 5.17 -2.26 -4.58
CA GLY A 47 4.10 -1.53 -3.88
C GLY A 47 2.99 -2.44 -3.34
N PHE A 48 1.76 -1.93 -3.38
CA PHE A 48 0.55 -2.46 -2.78
C PHE A 48 0.68 -2.61 -1.25
N HIS A 49 0.25 -1.56 -0.56
CA HIS A 49 0.42 -1.32 0.87
C HIS A 49 -0.91 -1.00 1.58
N HIS A 50 -2.05 -1.07 0.88
CA HIS A 50 -3.35 -0.90 1.49
C HIS A 50 -4.46 -1.54 0.66
N ARG A 51 -5.45 -2.15 1.33
CA ARG A 51 -6.68 -2.66 0.73
C ARG A 51 -7.86 -2.33 1.64
N PHE A 52 -8.84 -1.60 1.12
CA PHE A 52 -9.95 -1.14 1.96
C PHE A 52 -10.88 -2.31 2.32
N LEU A 53 -11.13 -2.52 3.61
CA LEU A 53 -11.92 -3.61 4.18
C LEU A 53 -11.47 -5.00 3.69
N GLY A 54 -10.16 -5.17 3.47
CA GLY A 54 -9.60 -6.42 2.97
C GLY A 54 -9.78 -6.65 1.47
N GLN A 55 -10.40 -5.72 0.73
CA GLN A 55 -10.74 -5.91 -0.68
C GLN A 55 -9.56 -5.60 -1.59
N ASN A 56 -9.09 -6.64 -2.29
CA ASN A 56 -8.05 -6.53 -3.30
C ASN A 56 -8.56 -5.70 -4.50
N PRO A 57 -7.83 -4.65 -4.93
CA PRO A 57 -8.23 -3.87 -6.10
C PRO A 57 -7.91 -4.58 -7.41
N PRO A 58 -8.48 -4.14 -8.55
CA PRO A 58 -8.12 -4.68 -9.85
C PRO A 58 -6.61 -4.55 -10.10
N GLY A 59 -5.96 -5.68 -10.39
CA GLY A 59 -4.53 -5.76 -10.72
C GLY A 59 -3.58 -5.89 -9.53
N ALA A 60 -4.07 -6.00 -8.30
CA ALA A 60 -3.25 -6.29 -7.13
C ALA A 60 -3.96 -7.26 -6.20
N ARG A 61 -3.22 -8.16 -5.56
CA ARG A 61 -3.80 -9.03 -4.52
C ARG A 61 -2.79 -9.43 -3.46
N VAL A 62 -3.29 -9.71 -2.27
CA VAL A 62 -2.59 -10.58 -1.32
C VAL A 62 -2.55 -11.99 -1.94
N ARG A 63 -1.35 -12.59 -1.98
CA ARG A 63 -1.15 -13.91 -2.58
C ARG A 63 -1.87 -14.97 -1.76
N LEU A 64 -2.43 -15.97 -2.44
CA LEU A 64 -3.00 -17.16 -1.80
C LEU A 64 -1.98 -18.30 -1.73
N ASP A 65 -2.03 -19.09 -0.67
CA ASP A 65 -1.33 -20.37 -0.56
C ASP A 65 -2.03 -21.47 -1.38
N ALA A 66 -1.50 -22.70 -1.35
CA ALA A 66 -2.07 -23.84 -2.08
C ALA A 66 -3.49 -24.24 -1.62
N ASN A 67 -3.90 -23.80 -0.43
CA ASN A 67 -5.21 -24.06 0.15
C ASN A 67 -6.20 -22.91 -0.09
N GLY A 68 -5.77 -21.84 -0.78
CA GLY A 68 -6.60 -20.67 -1.05
C GLY A 68 -6.63 -19.64 0.08
N ASN A 69 -5.77 -19.75 1.09
CA ASN A 69 -5.68 -18.77 2.18
C ASN A 69 -4.71 -17.65 1.84
N GLU A 70 -5.01 -16.44 2.27
CA GLU A 70 -4.10 -15.29 2.13
C GLU A 70 -2.80 -15.50 2.91
N ILE A 71 -1.65 -15.26 2.26
CA ILE A 71 -0.33 -15.38 2.87
C ILE A 71 -0.01 -14.09 3.64
N ILE A 72 -0.65 -13.96 4.80
CA ILE A 72 -0.32 -12.95 5.82
C ILE A 72 0.77 -13.54 6.72
N LEU A 73 1.94 -12.93 6.71
CA LEU A 73 3.13 -13.38 7.43
C LEU A 73 3.09 -12.95 8.90
N ARG A 74 2.50 -11.79 9.18
CA ARG A 74 2.42 -11.21 10.53
C ARG A 74 1.39 -10.11 10.59
N THR A 75 0.72 -9.98 11.73
CA THR A 75 -0.20 -8.88 12.05
C THR A 75 0.24 -8.24 13.35
N ASP A 76 0.18 -6.92 13.41
CA ASP A 76 0.47 -6.12 14.59
C ASP A 76 -0.83 -5.65 15.28
N VAL A 77 -0.74 -5.28 16.56
CA VAL A 77 -1.88 -4.80 17.36
C VAL A 77 -2.48 -3.50 16.81
N SER A 78 -1.69 -2.73 16.07
CA SER A 78 -2.12 -1.53 15.36
C SER A 78 -3.02 -1.82 14.14
N GLY A 79 -3.14 -3.09 13.74
CA GLY A 79 -3.84 -3.53 12.54
C GLY A 79 -2.98 -3.48 11.27
N THR A 80 -1.72 -3.03 11.36
CA THR A 80 -0.76 -3.19 10.27
C THR A 80 -0.37 -4.65 10.14
N TYR A 81 0.02 -5.07 8.94
CA TYR A 81 0.41 -6.46 8.72
C TYR A 81 1.39 -6.59 7.56
N ARG A 82 2.10 -7.72 7.48
CA ARG A 82 3.02 -8.03 6.40
C ARG A 82 2.48 -9.20 5.60
N ALA A 83 2.42 -9.07 4.27
CA ALA A 83 1.87 -10.09 3.40
C ALA A 83 2.67 -10.26 2.10
N ARG A 84 2.54 -11.44 1.48
CA ARG A 84 3.01 -11.67 0.11
C ARG A 84 1.97 -11.14 -0.86
N VAL A 85 2.44 -10.51 -1.94
CA VAL A 85 1.57 -9.87 -2.93
C VAL A 85 1.91 -10.30 -4.35
N ASP A 86 0.90 -10.28 -5.21
CA ASP A 86 1.04 -10.42 -6.65
C ASP A 86 0.42 -9.19 -7.32
N ILE A 87 1.11 -8.66 -8.34
CA ILE A 87 0.66 -7.51 -9.14
C ILE A 87 0.50 -7.97 -10.59
N LEU A 88 -0.63 -7.65 -11.21
CA LEU A 88 -0.91 -7.97 -12.60
C LEU A 88 -0.09 -7.06 -13.52
N GLY A 89 0.71 -7.66 -14.39
CA GLY A 89 1.50 -6.95 -15.38
C GLY A 89 0.70 -6.59 -16.64
N PRO A 90 1.22 -5.68 -17.47
CA PRO A 90 0.63 -5.35 -18.76
C PRO A 90 0.65 -6.53 -19.76
N ASP A 91 1.46 -7.56 -19.49
CA ASP A 91 1.49 -8.83 -20.22
C ASP A 91 0.36 -9.79 -19.83
N GLY A 92 -0.51 -9.40 -18.88
CA GLY A 92 -1.60 -10.21 -18.38
C GLY A 92 -1.20 -11.26 -17.33
N ASN A 93 0.07 -11.29 -16.93
CA ASN A 93 0.57 -12.26 -15.94
C ASN A 93 0.67 -11.65 -14.54
N TRP A 94 0.49 -12.49 -13.52
CA TRP A 94 0.70 -12.10 -12.12
C TRP A 94 2.19 -12.16 -11.76
N HIS A 95 2.74 -11.03 -11.35
CA HIS A 95 4.15 -10.89 -11.00
C HIS A 95 4.33 -10.73 -9.50
N GLN A 96 5.25 -11.52 -8.99
CA GLN A 96 5.57 -11.58 -7.57
C GLN A 96 6.52 -10.44 -7.18
N LYS A 97 6.39 -9.94 -5.94
CA LYS A 97 7.45 -9.16 -5.28
C LYS A 97 8.51 -10.13 -4.73
N ASN A 98 9.79 -9.73 -4.76
CA ASN A 98 10.86 -10.52 -4.11
C ASN A 98 10.63 -10.65 -2.60
N GLY A 99 10.23 -9.54 -1.98
CA GLY A 99 9.90 -9.47 -0.55
C GLY A 99 8.40 -9.57 -0.30
N SER A 100 8.00 -9.03 0.83
CA SER A 100 6.61 -8.77 1.22
C SER A 100 6.28 -7.28 1.14
N SER A 101 5.01 -6.93 1.24
CA SER A 101 4.58 -5.57 1.54
C SER A 101 4.06 -5.52 2.97
N THR A 102 4.29 -4.40 3.64
CA THR A 102 3.60 -4.05 4.88
C THR A 102 2.39 -3.20 4.54
N PHE A 103 1.29 -3.41 5.25
CA PHE A 103 -0.01 -2.87 4.94
C PHE A 103 -0.49 -1.95 6.05
N PHE A 104 -1.10 -0.84 5.64
CA PHE A 104 -1.92 -0.02 6.52
C PHE A 104 -3.16 -0.83 6.96
N PRO A 105 -3.78 -0.49 8.10
CA PRO A 105 -4.93 -1.22 8.59
C PRO A 105 -6.08 -1.26 7.57
N ASP A 106 -6.63 -2.44 7.31
CA ASP A 106 -7.67 -2.64 6.30
C ASP A 106 -8.95 -1.82 6.59
N ASN A 107 -9.19 -1.45 7.86
CA ASN A 107 -10.33 -0.62 8.24
C ASN A 107 -10.12 0.88 7.97
N TRP A 108 -8.95 1.32 7.48
CA TRP A 108 -8.71 2.71 7.11
C TRP A 108 -9.24 3.01 5.71
N THR A 109 -9.88 4.15 5.52
CA THR A 109 -10.21 4.59 4.16
C THR A 109 -8.93 4.93 3.38
N PRO A 110 -8.90 4.79 2.05
CA PRO A 110 -7.76 5.23 1.25
C PRO A 110 -7.39 6.71 1.45
N GLN A 111 -8.40 7.55 1.70
CA GLN A 111 -8.19 8.95 2.04
C GLN A 111 -7.43 9.09 3.36
N ARG A 112 -7.84 8.37 4.41
CA ARG A 112 -7.14 8.39 5.70
C ARG A 112 -5.69 7.91 5.56
N VAL A 113 -5.44 6.87 4.77
CA VAL A 113 -4.07 6.40 4.48
C VAL A 113 -3.24 7.51 3.82
N ALA A 114 -3.79 8.19 2.82
CA ALA A 114 -3.07 9.27 2.15
C ALA A 114 -2.80 10.46 3.07
N GLU A 115 -3.77 10.87 3.88
CA GLU A 115 -3.60 11.94 4.88
C GLU A 115 -2.54 11.55 5.91
N ALA A 116 -2.56 10.32 6.41
CA ALA A 116 -1.54 9.83 7.34
C ALA A 116 -0.14 9.84 6.74
N ILE A 117 0.02 9.42 5.48
CA ILE A 117 1.31 9.50 4.77
C ILE A 117 1.76 10.96 4.59
N ASP A 118 0.85 11.84 4.15
CA ASP A 118 1.17 13.25 3.92
C ASP A 118 1.57 13.94 5.24
N ASP A 119 0.92 13.61 6.36
CA ASP A 119 1.24 14.13 7.69
C ASP A 119 2.55 13.57 8.25
N ALA A 120 2.78 12.26 8.14
CA ALA A 120 4.03 11.64 8.55
C ALA A 120 5.21 12.20 7.75
N PHE A 121 5.06 12.35 6.44
CA PHE A 121 6.09 12.91 5.57
C PHE A 121 6.41 14.37 5.90
N ARG A 122 5.39 15.21 6.13
CA ARG A 122 5.58 16.63 6.47
C ARG A 122 6.40 16.83 7.74
N ASN A 123 6.27 15.92 8.70
CA ASN A 123 6.98 15.94 9.97
C ASN A 123 8.14 14.93 10.03
N SER A 124 8.53 14.37 8.88
CA SER A 124 9.53 13.30 8.82
C SER A 124 10.95 13.82 9.01
N THR A 125 11.85 12.88 9.29
CA THR A 125 13.29 13.07 9.20
C THR A 125 13.86 12.10 8.16
N PRO A 126 15.04 12.37 7.57
CA PRO A 126 15.73 11.39 6.74
C PRO A 126 15.97 10.10 7.53
N HIS A 127 15.82 8.94 6.88
CA HIS A 127 16.09 7.66 7.52
C HIS A 127 17.59 7.57 7.88
N PRO A 128 17.95 7.20 9.12
CA PRO A 128 19.33 7.29 9.59
C PRO A 128 20.30 6.35 8.85
N GLU A 129 19.80 5.22 8.37
CA GLU A 129 20.62 4.16 7.76
C GLU A 129 20.43 4.01 6.25
N GLU A 130 19.40 4.66 5.68
CA GLU A 130 18.97 4.39 4.31
C GLU A 130 18.81 5.71 3.53
N PRO A 131 19.87 6.17 2.85
CA PRO A 131 19.82 7.38 2.04
C PRO A 131 18.68 7.35 1.03
N GLY A 132 17.98 8.48 0.88
CA GLY A 132 16.83 8.61 -0.02
C GLY A 132 15.50 8.14 0.59
N LYS A 133 15.52 7.61 1.82
CA LYS A 133 14.30 7.34 2.60
C LYS A 133 14.04 8.40 3.66
N TRP A 134 12.79 8.48 4.05
CA TRP A 134 12.31 9.23 5.20
C TRP A 134 11.59 8.32 6.18
N ILE A 135 11.53 8.77 7.43
CA ILE A 135 10.79 8.15 8.52
C ILE A 135 10.01 9.21 9.28
N GLY A 136 8.74 8.95 9.53
CA GLY A 136 7.86 9.84 10.29
C GLY A 136 6.75 9.07 10.96
N GLU A 137 5.98 9.74 11.81
CA GLU A 137 4.87 9.13 12.54
C GLU A 137 3.55 9.86 12.23
N SER A 138 2.47 9.11 12.05
CA SER A 138 1.13 9.66 11.98
C SER A 138 0.11 8.62 12.42
N ASN A 139 -0.93 9.07 13.13
CA ASN A 139 -2.01 8.19 13.62
C ASN A 139 -1.50 7.00 14.46
N GLY A 140 -0.40 7.18 15.19
CA GLY A 140 0.24 6.12 16.00
C GLY A 140 0.96 5.05 15.17
N LEU A 141 1.16 5.27 13.87
CA LEU A 141 1.96 4.41 13.01
C LEU A 141 3.26 5.12 12.65
N GLU A 142 4.37 4.42 12.81
CA GLU A 142 5.59 4.78 12.11
C GLU A 142 5.43 4.43 10.63
N ILE A 143 5.72 5.40 9.77
CA ILE A 143 5.60 5.31 8.33
C ILE A 143 6.96 5.67 7.74
N GLN A 144 7.46 4.77 6.90
CA GLN A 144 8.65 5.02 6.11
C GLN A 144 8.27 5.18 4.64
N GLY A 145 9.14 5.81 3.88
CA GLY A 145 8.96 5.93 2.44
C GLY A 145 10.20 6.41 1.73
N PHE A 146 10.12 6.46 0.40
CA PHE A 146 11.15 7.10 -0.41
C PHE A 146 10.76 8.54 -0.73
N TYR A 147 11.76 9.42 -0.76
CA TYR A 147 11.62 10.73 -1.38
C TYR A 147 11.35 10.57 -2.88
N ASN A 148 10.86 11.63 -3.52
CA ASN A 148 10.80 11.70 -4.96
C ASN A 148 12.14 12.20 -5.50
N ASP A 149 12.76 11.41 -6.39
CA ASP A 149 14.08 11.70 -6.96
C ASP A 149 14.16 13.05 -7.70
N ALA A 150 13.05 13.49 -8.32
CA ALA A 150 12.99 14.76 -9.03
C ALA A 150 12.73 15.95 -8.10
N ASN A 151 12.06 15.73 -6.97
CA ASN A 151 11.78 16.77 -5.99
C ASN A 151 11.60 16.17 -4.58
N PRO A 152 12.61 16.25 -3.70
CA PRO A 152 12.57 15.65 -2.37
C PRO A 152 11.57 16.29 -1.42
N ASN A 153 10.89 17.39 -1.80
CA ASN A 153 9.76 17.94 -1.06
C ASN A 153 8.46 17.11 -1.23
N PHE A 154 8.52 16.02 -1.99
CA PHE A 154 7.42 15.07 -2.15
C PHE A 154 7.91 13.64 -1.89
N TRP A 155 7.03 12.78 -1.39
CA TRP A 155 7.26 11.34 -1.31
C TRP A 155 6.87 10.64 -2.62
N SER A 156 7.57 9.56 -2.95
CA SER A 156 7.30 8.71 -4.13
C SER A 156 6.62 7.39 -3.77
N SER A 157 6.83 6.90 -2.56
CA SER A 157 6.18 5.72 -1.97
C SER A 157 6.21 5.83 -0.45
N ALA A 158 5.38 5.03 0.21
CA ALA A 158 5.30 4.95 1.67
C ALA A 158 4.74 3.59 2.10
N TRP A 159 5.06 3.16 3.31
CA TRP A 159 4.53 1.95 3.93
C TRP A 159 4.58 2.09 5.46
N PRO A 160 3.64 1.49 6.20
CA PRO A 160 3.77 1.43 7.64
C PRO A 160 4.87 0.44 8.01
N THR A 161 5.58 0.68 9.09
CA THR A 161 6.46 -0.33 9.66
C THR A 161 5.67 -1.27 10.57
N ILE A 162 6.21 -2.47 10.76
CA ILE A 162 5.70 -3.41 11.75
C ILE A 162 6.80 -3.54 12.79
N ASN A 163 6.47 -3.37 14.06
CA ASN A 163 7.45 -3.57 15.13
C ASN A 163 7.85 -5.05 15.15
N GLU A 164 9.04 -5.41 14.70
CA GLU A 164 9.64 -6.72 14.94
C GLU A 164 9.94 -6.82 16.43
N ALA A 165 8.97 -7.29 17.21
CA ALA A 165 9.24 -7.72 18.57
C ALA A 165 10.16 -8.94 18.42
N ASN A 166 11.42 -8.75 18.79
CA ASN A 166 12.46 -9.77 18.89
C ASN A 166 12.02 -10.96 19.74
#